data_AF-A0A1H2WRZ0-F1
#
_entry.id   AF-A0A1H2WRZ0-F1
#
_cell.length_a   1.000
_cell.length_b   1.000
_cell.length_c   1.000
_cell.angle_alpha   90.00
_cell.angle_beta   90.00
_cell.angle_gamma   90.00
#
_symmetry.space_group_name_H-M   'P 1'
#
loop_
_entity.id
_entity.type
_entity.pdbx_description
1 polymer ?
#
loop_
_entity_poly.entity_id
_entity_poly.type
_entity_poly.pdbx_seq_one_letter_code
_entity_poly.pdbx_strand_id
1 'polypeptide(L)'
;MNRRNYITSLGSGLTLLAGCATGDGSDEGETNSTATETETATETSTPTPTSEPDPKAVITDAGLIRERGRYPDLARSITSVGRGGEAIVGMKHQLPVKEGAVSAIIQATIRDDDGIEIDQSSMDSDAVVQDESEFVSHKAWFAFDTSEWDTGSYTIELLVNATNYGTTADPETVEFDVVEPLGDGDVTLELVEKPNTIRVNESFDLTYNIRNVSDRDSSLIVDTVVVDHEDVDAVELERDISGNIPAGGREQFDETDFSTNVTGDFIYRIPTLGVEFPFTVEPPQN
;
A
#
# COMPACT_ATOMS: atom_id res chain seq x y z
N MET A 1 17.95 -12.80 -10.77
CA MET A 1 18.23 -13.67 -9.59
C MET A 1 18.62 -12.79 -8.40
N ASN A 2 17.71 -12.59 -7.44
CA ASN A 2 18.05 -12.23 -6.05
C ASN A 2 16.85 -12.55 -5.15
N ARG A 3 16.97 -13.62 -4.36
CA ARG A 3 16.00 -14.01 -3.32
C ARG A 3 16.41 -13.37 -2.01
N ARG A 4 15.53 -12.61 -1.36
CA ARG A 4 15.71 -12.17 0.03
C ARG A 4 14.61 -12.78 0.88
N ASN A 5 14.95 -13.89 1.53
CA ASN A 5 14.16 -14.49 2.61
C ASN A 5 14.50 -13.77 3.92
N TYR A 6 13.50 -13.23 4.61
CA TYR A 6 13.61 -12.92 6.04
C TYR A 6 12.81 -13.95 6.82
N ILE A 7 13.53 -14.83 7.53
CA ILE A 7 12.97 -15.79 8.49
C ILE A 7 13.02 -15.12 9.87
N THR A 8 11.86 -14.89 10.47
CA THR A 8 11.74 -14.50 11.88
C THR A 8 11.82 -15.75 12.76
N SER A 9 12.83 -15.84 13.61
CA SER A 9 13.00 -16.95 14.55
C SER A 9 12.16 -16.73 15.81
N LEU A 10 11.18 -17.60 16.04
CA LEU A 10 10.50 -17.78 17.32
C LEU A 10 11.43 -18.43 18.34
N GLY A 11 11.44 -17.91 19.57
CA GLY A 11 12.14 -18.47 20.72
C GLY A 11 11.29 -18.36 21.99
N SER A 12 10.54 -19.42 22.26
CA SER A 12 9.61 -19.62 23.37
C SER A 12 10.27 -19.64 24.76
N GLY A 13 9.50 -19.27 25.79
CA GLY A 13 9.90 -19.48 27.19
C GLY A 13 8.82 -19.15 28.21
N LEU A 14 7.72 -19.93 28.23
CA LEU A 14 6.75 -19.97 29.33
C LEU A 14 7.25 -20.92 30.43
N THR A 15 7.26 -20.46 31.69
CA THR A 15 7.31 -21.35 32.85
C THR A 15 6.37 -20.89 33.96
N LEU A 16 5.42 -21.77 34.26
CA LEU A 16 4.47 -21.77 35.37
C LEU A 16 5.18 -21.96 36.72
N LEU A 17 4.68 -21.32 37.78
CA LEU A 17 4.82 -21.80 39.15
C LEU A 17 3.47 -21.78 39.88
N ALA A 18 3.15 -22.96 40.41
CA ALA A 18 1.96 -23.33 41.15
C ALA A 18 1.94 -22.78 42.58
N GLY A 19 0.74 -22.60 43.14
CA GLY A 19 0.53 -22.37 44.56
C GLY A 19 -0.58 -23.29 45.10
N CYS A 20 -0.18 -24.36 45.79
CA CYS A 20 -1.02 -25.12 46.72
C CYS A 20 -0.55 -24.80 48.14
N ALA A 21 -1.47 -24.46 49.05
CA ALA A 21 -1.35 -24.82 50.48
C ALA A 21 -2.69 -24.63 51.21
N THR A 22 -3.33 -25.77 51.40
CA THR A 22 -4.16 -26.24 52.51
C THR A 22 -4.11 -25.46 53.83
N GLY A 23 -5.29 -25.23 54.42
CA GLY A 23 -5.49 -24.91 55.83
C GLY A 23 -6.69 -25.69 56.36
N ASP A 24 -6.40 -26.71 57.16
CA ASP A 24 -7.34 -27.59 57.88
C ASP A 24 -7.67 -26.97 59.25
N GLY A 25 -8.89 -27.19 59.74
CA GLY A 25 -9.39 -26.54 60.96
C GLY A 25 -10.81 -26.97 61.34
N SER A 26 -10.88 -28.15 61.95
CA SER A 26 -12.04 -28.74 62.62
C SER A 26 -12.47 -27.92 63.85
N ASP A 27 -13.77 -27.71 64.06
CA ASP A 27 -14.34 -27.84 65.41
C ASP A 27 -15.85 -28.10 65.42
N GLU A 28 -16.24 -29.03 66.28
CA GLU A 28 -17.60 -29.44 66.57
C GLU A 28 -18.27 -28.45 67.54
N GLY A 29 -19.58 -28.23 67.39
CA GLY A 29 -20.33 -27.40 68.32
C GLY A 29 -21.82 -27.44 68.07
N GLU A 30 -22.50 -28.46 68.61
CA GLU A 30 -23.95 -28.45 68.81
C GLU A 30 -24.35 -27.25 69.68
N THR A 31 -25.24 -26.39 69.19
CA THR A 31 -26.23 -25.73 70.05
C THR A 31 -27.55 -25.50 69.32
N ASN A 32 -28.62 -25.85 70.01
CA ASN A 32 -30.02 -25.76 69.66
C ASN A 32 -30.50 -24.29 69.81
N SER A 33 -31.17 -23.69 68.82
CA SER A 33 -31.94 -22.43 69.00
C SER A 33 -33.00 -22.19 67.92
N THR A 34 -34.25 -22.33 68.37
CA THR A 34 -35.46 -21.52 68.10
C THR A 34 -35.63 -20.88 66.71
N ALA A 35 -36.60 -21.40 65.95
CA ALA A 35 -37.13 -20.79 64.75
C ALA A 35 -37.77 -19.41 65.05
N THR A 36 -37.27 -18.38 64.37
CA THR A 36 -37.92 -17.07 64.23
C THR A 36 -38.33 -16.94 62.77
N GLU A 37 -39.62 -16.66 62.52
CA GLU A 37 -40.13 -16.34 61.19
C GLU A 37 -39.51 -15.01 60.73
N THR A 38 -38.60 -15.06 59.76
CA THR A 38 -38.03 -13.88 59.11
C THR A 38 -38.77 -13.64 57.80
N GLU A 39 -39.32 -12.44 57.65
CA GLU A 39 -40.01 -11.97 56.44
C GLU A 39 -39.17 -12.24 55.19
N THR A 40 -39.78 -12.90 54.20
CA THR A 40 -39.17 -13.12 52.89
C THR A 40 -39.14 -11.79 52.13
N ALA A 41 -37.99 -11.12 52.16
CA ALA A 41 -37.71 -10.01 51.24
C ALA A 41 -37.85 -10.52 49.81
N THR A 42 -38.77 -9.94 49.04
CA THR A 42 -38.83 -10.19 47.59
C THR A 42 -37.59 -9.55 46.98
N GLU A 43 -36.61 -10.37 46.60
CA GLU A 43 -35.43 -9.94 45.84
C GLU A 43 -35.91 -9.33 44.52
N THR A 44 -35.89 -8.00 44.44
CA THR A 44 -36.00 -7.32 43.17
C THR A 44 -34.71 -7.61 42.42
N SER A 45 -34.82 -8.40 41.35
CA SER A 45 -33.68 -8.73 40.49
C SER A 45 -33.14 -7.43 39.92
N THR A 46 -32.00 -6.95 40.43
CA THR A 46 -31.26 -5.87 39.79
C THR A 46 -30.91 -6.35 38.39
N PRO A 47 -31.29 -5.62 37.31
CA PRO A 47 -30.90 -6.03 35.97
C PRO A 47 -29.37 -6.13 35.92
N THR A 48 -28.87 -7.30 35.54
CA THR A 48 -27.44 -7.47 35.27
C THR A 48 -27.04 -6.43 34.22
N PRO A 49 -26.00 -5.62 34.45
CA PRO A 49 -25.54 -4.68 33.43
C PRO A 49 -25.23 -5.48 32.17
N THR A 50 -25.86 -5.09 31.06
CA THR A 50 -25.51 -5.66 29.76
C THR A 50 -24.12 -5.15 29.43
N SER A 51 -23.15 -6.05 29.30
CA SER A 51 -21.80 -5.68 28.90
C SER A 51 -21.85 -4.97 27.55
N GLU A 52 -21.24 -3.79 27.47
CA GLU A 52 -21.05 -3.09 26.20
C GLU A 52 -20.10 -3.91 25.31
N PRO A 53 -20.38 -4.03 24.00
CA PRO A 53 -19.47 -4.75 23.10
C PRO A 53 -18.10 -4.06 23.08
N ASP A 54 -17.05 -4.87 22.98
CA ASP A 54 -15.69 -4.34 22.87
C ASP A 54 -15.55 -3.44 21.62
N PRO A 55 -14.89 -2.28 21.73
CA PRO A 55 -14.58 -1.42 20.59
C PRO A 55 -13.86 -2.18 19.48
N LYS A 56 -14.23 -1.90 18.22
CA LYS A 56 -13.59 -2.46 17.03
C LYS A 56 -12.98 -1.38 16.15
N ALA A 57 -11.94 -1.75 15.41
CA ALA A 57 -11.43 -0.89 14.35
C ALA A 57 -12.49 -0.67 13.26
N VAL A 58 -12.36 0.43 12.52
CA VAL A 58 -13.27 0.79 11.42
C VAL A 58 -12.46 1.23 10.21
N ILE A 59 -12.68 0.58 9.06
CA ILE A 59 -12.18 1.08 7.78
C ILE A 59 -13.17 2.16 7.31
N THR A 60 -12.67 3.37 7.07
CA THR A 60 -13.51 4.53 6.77
C THR A 60 -13.48 4.94 5.30
N ASP A 61 -12.45 4.52 4.57
CA ASP A 61 -12.24 4.79 3.15
C ASP A 61 -11.16 3.84 2.63
N ALA A 62 -11.32 3.33 1.41
CA ALA A 62 -10.34 2.48 0.75
C ALA A 62 -10.42 2.64 -0.77
N GLY A 63 -9.32 2.41 -1.44
CA GLY A 63 -9.30 2.37 -2.90
C GLY A 63 -7.89 2.31 -3.48
N LEU A 64 -7.84 2.10 -4.80
CA LEU A 64 -6.59 2.01 -5.54
C LEU A 64 -6.01 3.41 -5.75
N ILE A 65 -4.71 3.58 -5.46
CA ILE A 65 -3.98 4.84 -5.57
C ILE A 65 -2.84 4.76 -6.56
N ARG A 66 -2.50 5.90 -7.16
CA ARG A 66 -1.40 5.99 -8.14
C ARG A 66 -0.02 5.89 -7.51
N GLU A 67 0.13 6.41 -6.31
CA GLU A 67 1.43 6.65 -5.66
C GLU A 67 1.31 6.40 -4.15
N ARG A 68 2.35 5.79 -3.59
CA ARG A 68 2.47 5.51 -2.17
C ARG A 68 2.36 6.81 -1.36
N GLY A 69 1.60 6.79 -0.27
CA GLY A 69 1.46 7.95 0.62
C GLY A 69 0.53 9.06 0.11
N ARG A 70 -0.09 8.92 -1.07
CA ARG A 70 -1.01 9.91 -1.64
C ARG A 70 -2.47 9.51 -1.41
N TYR A 71 -3.11 10.12 -0.40
CA TYR A 71 -4.47 9.76 0.06
C TYR A 71 -5.62 10.78 -0.17
N PRO A 72 -5.51 11.82 -1.01
CA PRO A 72 -6.59 12.80 -1.14
C PRO A 72 -7.88 12.17 -1.67
N ASP A 73 -7.79 11.17 -2.56
CA ASP A 73 -8.93 10.58 -3.28
C ASP A 73 -8.78 9.05 -3.44
N LEU A 74 -8.82 8.29 -2.33
CA LEU A 74 -8.56 6.84 -2.29
C LEU A 74 -9.47 6.06 -3.26
N ALA A 75 -10.78 6.21 -3.15
CA ALA A 75 -11.76 5.45 -3.96
C ALA A 75 -11.86 5.89 -5.43
N ARG A 76 -11.08 6.87 -5.89
CA ARG A 76 -11.25 7.50 -7.23
C ARG A 76 -9.94 7.84 -7.94
N SER A 77 -8.82 7.29 -7.49
CA SER A 77 -7.53 7.63 -8.10
C SER A 77 -7.37 6.95 -9.46
N ILE A 78 -7.62 5.64 -9.49
CA ILE A 78 -7.57 4.75 -10.66
C ILE A 78 -8.45 3.52 -10.43
N THR A 79 -8.88 2.84 -11.49
CA THR A 79 -9.66 1.59 -11.42
C THR A 79 -8.94 0.39 -12.05
N SER A 80 -7.81 0.61 -12.72
CA SER A 80 -7.03 -0.46 -13.33
C SER A 80 -5.53 -0.17 -13.31
N VAL A 81 -4.73 -1.22 -13.40
CA VAL A 81 -3.26 -1.18 -13.51
C VAL A 81 -2.79 -2.02 -14.69
N GLY A 82 -1.71 -1.60 -15.33
CA GLY A 82 -1.07 -2.39 -16.37
C GLY A 82 -0.29 -3.55 -15.77
N ARG A 83 -0.37 -4.73 -16.39
CA ARG A 83 0.44 -5.90 -16.02
C ARG A 83 1.92 -5.54 -16.00
N GLY A 84 2.62 -5.94 -14.95
CA GLY A 84 4.01 -5.56 -14.68
C GLY A 84 4.14 -4.27 -13.87
N GLY A 85 3.05 -3.51 -13.69
CA GLY A 85 2.99 -2.38 -12.78
C GLY A 85 2.70 -2.79 -11.33
N GLU A 86 2.60 -1.79 -10.47
CA GLU A 86 2.31 -1.96 -9.05
C GLU A 86 0.85 -1.62 -8.73
N ALA A 87 0.09 -2.57 -8.21
CA ALA A 87 -1.23 -2.31 -7.64
C ALA A 87 -1.07 -1.78 -6.22
N ILE A 88 -1.39 -0.49 -6.00
CA ILE A 88 -1.27 0.15 -4.69
C ILE A 88 -2.66 0.41 -4.12
N VAL A 89 -3.03 -0.28 -3.05
CA VAL A 89 -4.27 -0.01 -2.30
C VAL A 89 -3.96 0.92 -1.14
N GLY A 90 -4.72 1.98 -0.97
CA GLY A 90 -4.66 2.87 0.19
C GLY A 90 -5.94 2.76 1.02
N MET A 91 -5.81 2.98 2.33
CA MET A 91 -6.94 2.96 3.26
C MET A 91 -6.82 4.02 4.36
N LYS A 92 -7.96 4.54 4.80
CA LYS A 92 -8.13 5.30 6.05
C LYS A 92 -8.88 4.42 7.04
N HIS A 93 -8.41 4.38 8.27
CA HIS A 93 -9.05 3.58 9.31
C HIS A 93 -8.97 4.27 10.68
N GLN A 94 -9.83 3.84 11.58
CA GLN A 94 -9.86 4.27 12.97
C GLN A 94 -9.55 3.09 13.87
N LEU A 95 -8.64 3.30 14.82
CA LEU A 95 -8.26 2.31 15.82
C LEU A 95 -8.78 2.72 17.20
N PRO A 96 -9.41 1.81 17.96
CA PRO A 96 -9.84 2.09 19.32
C PRO A 96 -8.65 2.19 20.26
N VAL A 97 -8.66 3.20 21.13
CA VAL A 97 -7.60 3.48 22.09
C VAL A 97 -7.82 2.71 23.38
N LYS A 98 -6.81 1.94 23.80
CA LYS A 98 -6.79 1.26 25.10
C LYS A 98 -5.60 1.74 25.91
N GLU A 99 -5.86 2.24 27.11
CA GLU A 99 -4.81 2.68 28.05
C GLU A 99 -3.81 3.69 27.43
N GLY A 100 -4.31 4.60 26.58
CA GLY A 100 -3.49 5.62 25.92
C GLY A 100 -2.64 5.09 24.76
N ALA A 101 -2.97 3.93 24.19
CA ALA A 101 -2.29 3.38 23.03
C ALA A 101 -3.26 2.68 22.06
N VAL A 102 -2.84 2.58 20.80
CA VAL A 102 -3.47 1.73 19.78
C VAL A 102 -2.47 0.67 19.34
N SER A 103 -2.98 -0.51 19.02
CA SER A 103 -2.22 -1.59 18.39
C SER A 103 -3.16 -2.36 17.48
N ALA A 104 -2.68 -2.63 16.26
CA ALA A 104 -3.45 -3.35 15.26
C ALA A 104 -2.55 -4.08 14.26
N ILE A 105 -3.07 -5.17 13.70
CA ILE A 105 -2.52 -5.83 12.51
C ILE A 105 -3.46 -5.51 11.34
N ILE A 106 -2.93 -4.93 10.28
CA ILE A 106 -3.64 -4.62 9.06
C ILE A 106 -3.22 -5.63 8.00
N GLN A 107 -4.16 -6.19 7.27
CA GLN A 107 -3.91 -7.17 6.21
C GLN A 107 -4.60 -6.75 4.92
N ALA A 108 -3.97 -7.05 3.79
CA ALA A 108 -4.53 -6.95 2.45
C ALA A 108 -4.34 -8.30 1.74
N THR A 109 -5.43 -8.87 1.26
CA THR A 109 -5.43 -10.15 0.53
C THR A 109 -5.97 -9.93 -0.88
N ILE A 110 -5.21 -10.37 -1.89
CA ILE A 110 -5.58 -10.29 -3.30
C ILE A 110 -6.20 -11.60 -3.76
N ARG A 111 -7.34 -11.51 -4.43
CA ARG A 111 -8.01 -12.63 -5.07
C ARG A 111 -8.27 -12.35 -6.55
N ASP A 112 -8.14 -13.38 -7.37
CA ASP A 112 -8.57 -13.35 -8.77
C ASP A 112 -10.10 -13.43 -8.93
N ASP A 113 -10.59 -13.42 -10.17
CA ASP A 113 -12.02 -13.48 -10.52
C ASP A 113 -12.69 -14.81 -10.09
N ASP A 114 -11.92 -15.89 -9.94
CA ASP A 114 -12.40 -17.16 -9.40
C ASP A 114 -12.43 -17.17 -7.86
N GLY A 115 -12.00 -16.08 -7.22
CA GLY A 115 -11.92 -15.93 -5.77
C GLY A 115 -10.72 -16.66 -5.14
N ILE A 116 -9.74 -17.05 -5.94
CA ILE A 116 -8.51 -17.70 -5.48
C ILE A 116 -7.56 -16.64 -4.95
N GLU A 117 -7.04 -16.84 -3.74
CA GLU A 117 -5.99 -15.99 -3.19
C GLU A 117 -4.69 -16.17 -3.95
N ILE A 118 -4.14 -15.06 -4.45
CA ILE A 118 -2.90 -15.04 -5.24
C ILE A 118 -1.77 -14.27 -4.57
N ASP A 119 -2.10 -13.35 -3.66
CA ASP A 119 -1.10 -12.59 -2.89
C ASP A 119 -1.69 -12.09 -1.57
N GLN A 120 -0.83 -11.84 -0.58
CA GLN A 120 -1.21 -11.31 0.72
C GLN A 120 -0.07 -10.51 1.34
N SER A 121 -0.41 -9.41 1.99
CA SER A 121 0.53 -8.60 2.78
C SER A 121 -0.09 -8.16 4.11
N SER A 122 0.75 -7.88 5.10
CA SER A 122 0.33 -7.44 6.42
C SER A 122 1.32 -6.46 7.03
N MET A 123 0.83 -5.56 7.89
CA MET A 123 1.65 -4.63 8.67
C MET A 123 1.09 -4.42 10.07
N ASP A 124 1.98 -4.10 11.01
CA ASP A 124 1.61 -3.64 12.35
C ASP A 124 1.36 -2.13 12.35
N SER A 125 0.38 -1.68 13.14
CA SER A 125 0.07 -0.27 13.35
C SER A 125 -0.07 0.01 14.84
N ASP A 126 0.99 0.53 15.45
CA ASP A 126 1.06 0.89 16.86
C ASP A 126 1.30 2.40 17.02
N ALA A 127 0.61 3.01 17.99
CA ALA A 127 0.88 4.39 18.38
C ALA A 127 0.50 4.68 19.83
N VAL A 128 1.22 5.61 20.45
CA VAL A 128 0.85 6.19 21.75
C VAL A 128 -0.07 7.39 21.50
N VAL A 129 -1.18 7.44 22.23
CA VAL A 129 -2.20 8.46 22.14
C VAL A 129 -2.10 9.36 23.37
N GLN A 130 -1.80 10.65 23.14
CA GLN A 130 -1.53 11.60 24.22
C GLN A 130 -2.78 12.33 24.70
N ASP A 131 -3.86 12.27 23.94
CA ASP A 131 -5.15 12.85 24.30
C ASP A 131 -6.13 11.76 24.78
N GLU A 132 -7.25 12.19 25.32
CA GLU A 132 -8.31 11.30 25.83
C GLU A 132 -9.23 10.81 24.69
N SER A 133 -8.74 10.74 23.45
CA SER A 133 -9.53 10.26 22.31
C SER A 133 -9.83 8.78 22.46
N GLU A 134 -11.09 8.39 22.22
CA GLU A 134 -11.50 6.98 22.18
C GLU A 134 -11.02 6.27 20.90
N PHE A 135 -10.78 7.03 19.82
CA PHE A 135 -10.33 6.54 18.53
C PHE A 135 -9.26 7.46 17.93
N VAL A 136 -8.31 6.87 17.21
CA VAL A 136 -7.32 7.61 16.41
C VAL A 136 -7.39 7.20 14.95
N SER A 137 -7.32 8.20 14.06
CA SER A 137 -7.39 8.00 12.61
C SER A 137 -6.01 7.81 12.00
N HIS A 138 -5.80 6.68 11.32
CA HIS A 138 -4.55 6.29 10.67
C HIS A 138 -4.76 6.11 9.15
N LYS A 139 -3.64 6.07 8.42
CA LYS A 139 -3.60 5.78 6.99
C LYS A 139 -2.59 4.67 6.74
N ALA A 140 -2.93 3.74 5.86
CA ALA A 140 -2.05 2.65 5.47
C ALA A 140 -2.15 2.42 3.95
N TRP A 141 -1.17 1.73 3.39
CA TRP A 141 -1.18 1.31 2.00
C TRP A 141 -0.44 -0.01 1.83
N PHE A 142 -0.84 -0.80 0.85
CA PHE A 142 -0.14 -2.00 0.40
C PHE A 142 0.16 -1.89 -1.08
N ALA A 143 1.26 -2.49 -1.51
CA ALA A 143 1.69 -2.52 -2.89
C ALA A 143 1.95 -3.95 -3.30
N PHE A 144 1.49 -4.31 -4.51
CA PHE A 144 1.60 -5.65 -5.07
C PHE A 144 2.13 -5.57 -6.50
N ASP A 145 3.11 -6.42 -6.81
CA ASP A 145 3.69 -6.54 -8.15
C ASP A 145 2.77 -7.40 -9.02
N THR A 146 2.31 -6.85 -10.15
CA THR A 146 1.37 -7.53 -11.06
C THR A 146 2.05 -8.25 -12.22
N SER A 147 3.39 -8.37 -12.22
CA SER A 147 4.14 -8.97 -13.33
C SER A 147 3.80 -10.44 -13.61
N GLU A 148 3.46 -11.20 -12.58
CA GLU A 148 3.08 -12.62 -12.70
C GLU A 148 1.56 -12.84 -12.80
N TRP A 149 0.77 -11.76 -12.83
CA TRP A 149 -0.69 -11.84 -12.86
C TRP A 149 -1.21 -11.81 -14.30
N ASP A 150 -2.32 -12.50 -14.54
CA ASP A 150 -3.03 -12.43 -15.81
C ASP A 150 -3.83 -11.11 -15.91
N THR A 151 -4.23 -10.74 -17.12
CA THR A 151 -5.18 -9.63 -17.29
C THR A 151 -6.57 -10.10 -16.91
N GLY A 152 -7.31 -9.28 -16.16
CA GLY A 152 -8.64 -9.63 -15.66
C GLY A 152 -9.02 -8.82 -14.43
N SER A 153 -10.14 -9.19 -13.81
CA SER A 153 -10.64 -8.54 -12.60
C SER A 153 -10.08 -9.18 -11.34
N TYR A 154 -9.80 -8.36 -10.34
CA TYR A 154 -9.21 -8.74 -9.08
C TYR A 154 -9.89 -8.02 -7.91
N THR A 155 -9.86 -8.65 -6.74
CA THR A 155 -10.39 -8.08 -5.50
C THR A 155 -9.29 -8.00 -4.45
N ILE A 156 -9.17 -6.84 -3.81
CA ILE A 156 -8.35 -6.62 -2.62
C ILE A 156 -9.28 -6.59 -1.41
N GLU A 157 -9.16 -7.56 -0.51
CA GLU A 157 -9.84 -7.55 0.78
C GLU A 157 -8.92 -6.95 1.84
N LEU A 158 -9.40 -5.92 2.54
CA LEU A 158 -8.71 -5.23 3.61
C LEU A 158 -9.32 -5.61 4.96
N LEU A 159 -8.46 -5.94 5.92
CA LEU A 159 -8.85 -6.32 7.27
C LEU A 159 -8.00 -5.59 8.30
N VAL A 160 -8.64 -5.13 9.38
CA VAL A 160 -7.94 -4.54 10.53
C VAL A 160 -8.30 -5.30 11.79
N ASN A 161 -7.31 -5.91 12.43
CA ASN A 161 -7.44 -6.56 13.73
C ASN A 161 -6.90 -5.63 14.82
N ALA A 162 -7.77 -5.11 15.70
CA ALA A 162 -7.37 -4.32 16.85
C ALA A 162 -6.89 -5.25 17.98
N THR A 163 -5.59 -5.49 18.04
CA THR A 163 -4.95 -6.49 18.91
C THR A 163 -5.20 -6.23 20.39
N ASN A 164 -5.29 -4.96 20.80
CA ASN A 164 -5.56 -4.54 22.18
C ASN A 164 -6.94 -4.98 22.71
N TYR A 165 -7.91 -5.15 21.80
CA TYR A 165 -9.29 -5.58 22.10
C TYR A 165 -9.59 -6.99 21.59
N GLY A 166 -8.73 -7.58 20.74
CA GLY A 166 -9.00 -8.86 20.10
C GLY A 166 -10.19 -8.80 19.12
N THR A 167 -10.55 -7.60 18.67
CA THR A 167 -11.67 -7.35 17.76
C THR A 167 -11.17 -7.17 16.34
N THR A 168 -12.00 -7.52 15.36
CA THR A 168 -11.70 -7.35 13.93
C THR A 168 -12.75 -6.42 13.32
N ALA A 169 -12.30 -5.50 12.47
CA ALA A 169 -13.18 -4.64 11.68
C ALA A 169 -14.05 -5.48 10.72
N ASP A 170 -15.15 -4.89 10.25
CA ASP A 170 -15.82 -5.43 9.07
C ASP A 170 -14.85 -5.29 7.87
N PRO A 171 -14.67 -6.33 7.04
CA PRO A 171 -13.75 -6.27 5.91
C PRO A 171 -14.23 -5.27 4.86
N GLU A 172 -13.30 -4.61 4.19
CA GLU A 172 -13.57 -3.72 3.07
C GLU A 172 -12.94 -4.28 1.80
N THR A 173 -13.65 -4.23 0.68
CA THR A 173 -13.19 -4.79 -0.60
C THR A 173 -12.98 -3.69 -1.64
N VAL A 174 -11.86 -3.75 -2.36
CA VAL A 174 -11.55 -2.88 -3.49
C VAL A 174 -11.41 -3.74 -4.74
N GLU A 175 -12.28 -3.52 -5.73
CA GLU A 175 -12.21 -4.17 -7.03
C GLU A 175 -11.36 -3.34 -8.00
N PHE A 176 -10.57 -4.00 -8.84
CA PHE A 176 -9.78 -3.36 -9.88
C PHE A 176 -9.46 -4.36 -11.01
N ASP A 177 -9.07 -3.83 -12.17
CA ASP A 177 -8.63 -4.66 -13.29
C ASP A 177 -7.11 -4.60 -13.49
N VAL A 178 -6.50 -5.75 -13.79
CA VAL A 178 -5.18 -5.82 -14.44
C VAL A 178 -5.39 -5.85 -15.94
N VAL A 179 -4.78 -4.89 -16.63
CA VAL A 179 -4.95 -4.67 -18.06
C VAL A 179 -3.60 -4.68 -18.78
N GLU A 180 -3.56 -4.57 -20.10
CA GLU A 180 -2.29 -4.46 -20.82
C GLU A 180 -1.55 -3.16 -20.40
N PRO A 181 -0.20 -3.17 -20.21
CA PRO A 181 0.53 -1.94 -19.95
C PRO A 181 0.39 -0.95 -21.12
N LEU A 182 0.64 0.34 -20.85
CA LEU A 182 0.63 1.38 -21.88
C LEU A 182 1.71 1.09 -22.92
N GLY A 183 1.33 1.09 -24.20
CA GLY A 183 2.23 0.82 -25.32
C GLY A 183 2.13 1.85 -26.45
N ASP A 184 2.61 1.45 -27.64
CA ASP A 184 2.52 2.26 -28.86
C ASP A 184 1.07 2.67 -29.15
N GLY A 185 0.86 3.98 -29.35
CA GLY A 185 -0.44 4.59 -29.58
C GLY A 185 -1.26 4.92 -28.33
N ASP A 186 -0.91 4.39 -27.16
CA ASP A 186 -1.62 4.69 -25.90
C ASP A 186 -1.14 5.96 -25.22
N VAL A 187 0.03 6.47 -25.62
CA VAL A 187 0.68 7.62 -24.99
C VAL A 187 1.13 8.68 -25.98
N THR A 188 1.31 9.90 -25.47
CA THR A 188 2.03 10.97 -26.16
C THR A 188 3.13 11.51 -25.26
N LEU A 189 4.28 11.86 -25.84
CA LEU A 189 5.39 12.49 -25.15
C LEU A 189 5.34 14.01 -25.33
N GLU A 190 5.44 14.75 -24.22
CA GLU A 190 5.48 16.22 -24.20
C GLU A 190 6.78 16.67 -23.54
N LEU A 191 7.71 17.25 -24.30
CA LEU A 191 8.94 17.81 -23.74
C LEU A 191 8.62 19.07 -22.93
N VAL A 192 9.01 19.08 -21.65
CA VAL A 192 8.72 20.17 -20.69
C VAL A 192 9.90 21.12 -20.60
N GLU A 193 11.08 20.59 -20.28
CA GLU A 193 12.30 21.37 -20.14
C GLU A 193 13.42 20.72 -20.95
N LYS A 194 14.13 21.55 -21.70
CA LYS A 194 15.33 21.21 -22.45
C LYS A 194 16.24 22.43 -22.46
N PRO A 195 17.55 22.28 -22.23
CA PRO A 195 18.50 23.38 -22.35
C PRO A 195 18.41 24.03 -23.74
N ASN A 196 18.48 25.36 -23.77
CA ASN A 196 18.52 26.11 -25.03
C ASN A 196 19.72 25.72 -25.91
N THR A 197 20.79 25.28 -25.28
CA THR A 197 22.00 24.80 -25.93
C THR A 197 22.54 23.61 -25.16
N ILE A 198 22.81 22.52 -25.88
CA ILE A 198 23.49 21.34 -25.39
C ILE A 198 24.84 21.29 -26.09
N ARG A 199 25.95 21.10 -25.38
CA ARG A 199 27.29 21.04 -25.96
C ARG A 199 27.96 19.70 -25.68
N VAL A 200 28.86 19.30 -26.56
CA VAL A 200 29.67 18.09 -26.32
C VAL A 200 30.47 18.19 -25.03
N ASN A 201 30.54 17.07 -24.31
CA ASN A 201 31.21 16.90 -23.02
C ASN A 201 30.66 17.77 -21.87
N GLU A 202 29.50 18.41 -22.05
CA GLU A 202 28.76 19.07 -20.97
C GLU A 202 27.57 18.19 -20.57
N SER A 203 27.35 18.02 -19.27
CA SER A 203 26.16 17.37 -18.76
C SER A 203 24.94 18.25 -18.96
N PHE A 204 23.81 17.64 -19.28
CA PHE A 204 22.53 18.31 -19.39
C PHE A 204 21.38 17.44 -18.90
N ASP A 205 20.29 18.11 -18.54
CA ASP A 205 19.07 17.47 -18.07
C ASP A 205 17.96 17.61 -19.11
N LEU A 206 17.05 16.65 -19.16
CA LEU A 206 15.82 16.70 -19.95
C LEU A 206 14.64 16.37 -19.05
N THR A 207 13.58 17.18 -19.14
CA THR A 207 12.32 16.89 -18.46
C THR A 207 11.22 16.71 -19.49
N TYR A 208 10.48 15.61 -19.40
CA TYR A 208 9.36 15.33 -20.29
C TYR A 208 8.17 14.74 -19.53
N ASN A 209 6.97 14.90 -20.08
CA ASN A 209 5.78 14.22 -19.62
C ASN A 209 5.44 13.08 -20.57
N ILE A 210 5.00 11.96 -20.00
CA ILE A 210 4.27 10.93 -20.74
C ILE A 210 2.81 11.06 -20.35
N ARG A 211 1.95 11.31 -21.35
CA ARG A 211 0.52 11.46 -21.17
C ARG A 211 -0.19 10.22 -21.70
N ASN A 212 -1.05 9.62 -20.87
CA ASN A 212 -1.94 8.55 -21.29
C ASN A 212 -3.09 9.15 -22.11
N VAL A 213 -3.18 8.78 -23.39
CA VAL A 213 -4.23 9.22 -24.32
C VAL A 213 -5.25 8.11 -24.60
N SER A 214 -5.08 6.93 -24.01
CA SER A 214 -6.10 5.88 -24.00
C SER A 214 -7.30 6.27 -23.12
N ASP A 215 -8.36 5.47 -23.21
CA ASP A 215 -9.60 5.63 -22.44
C ASP A 215 -9.61 4.83 -21.12
N ARG A 216 -8.46 4.24 -20.73
CA ARG A 216 -8.31 3.39 -19.55
C ARG A 216 -7.15 3.82 -18.67
N ASP A 217 -7.25 3.54 -17.37
CA ASP A 217 -6.10 3.62 -16.47
C ASP A 217 -5.16 2.44 -16.76
N SER A 218 -3.86 2.69 -16.79
CA SER A 218 -2.89 1.61 -16.95
C SER A 218 -1.52 2.04 -16.41
N SER A 219 -0.58 1.11 -16.42
CA SER A 219 0.79 1.33 -15.98
C SER A 219 1.69 1.57 -17.18
N LEU A 220 2.56 2.56 -17.02
CA LEU A 220 3.75 2.73 -17.83
C LEU A 220 4.80 1.72 -17.36
N ILE A 221 5.39 0.95 -18.27
CA ILE A 221 6.49 0.02 -18.00
C ILE A 221 7.54 0.17 -19.09
N VAL A 222 8.64 0.83 -18.75
CA VAL A 222 9.74 1.13 -19.68
C VAL A 222 11.05 0.77 -19.01
N ASP A 223 11.72 -0.22 -19.58
CA ASP A 223 13.01 -0.75 -19.14
C ASP A 223 14.18 -0.23 -19.99
N THR A 224 13.90 0.23 -21.21
CA THR A 224 14.90 0.64 -22.18
C THR A 224 14.50 1.90 -22.92
N VAL A 225 15.44 2.83 -23.06
CA VAL A 225 15.35 3.97 -23.97
C VAL A 225 16.54 3.94 -24.93
N VAL A 226 16.35 4.48 -26.13
CA VAL A 226 17.35 4.44 -27.20
C VAL A 226 17.70 5.86 -27.61
N VAL A 227 18.99 6.14 -27.72
CA VAL A 227 19.51 7.40 -28.27
C VAL A 227 20.19 7.11 -29.60
N ASP A 228 19.55 7.53 -30.69
CA ASP A 228 20.01 7.37 -32.07
C ASP A 228 20.78 8.61 -32.54
N HIS A 229 21.80 8.40 -33.38
CA HIS A 229 22.58 9.44 -34.06
C HIS A 229 23.02 8.91 -35.45
N GLU A 230 23.20 9.79 -36.44
CA GLU A 230 23.51 9.35 -37.81
C GLU A 230 24.92 8.74 -37.98
N ASP A 231 25.91 9.28 -37.26
CA ASP A 231 27.33 8.90 -37.40
C ASP A 231 27.83 7.88 -36.36
N VAL A 232 27.01 7.50 -35.38
CA VAL A 232 27.41 6.54 -34.34
C VAL A 232 26.32 5.51 -34.10
N ASP A 233 26.72 4.34 -33.60
CA ASP A 233 25.77 3.30 -33.23
C ASP A 233 24.80 3.80 -32.16
N ALA A 234 23.55 3.35 -32.28
CA ALA A 234 22.50 3.61 -31.30
C ALA A 234 22.94 3.15 -29.91
N VAL A 235 22.66 3.98 -28.90
CA VAL A 235 22.96 3.66 -27.51
C VAL A 235 21.66 3.26 -26.81
N GLU A 236 21.61 2.02 -26.35
CA GLU A 236 20.55 1.54 -25.45
C GLU A 236 20.91 1.91 -24.02
N LEU A 237 19.95 2.52 -23.33
CA LEU A 237 20.08 2.96 -21.96
C LEU A 237 19.03 2.23 -21.12
N GLU A 238 19.48 1.44 -20.15
CA GLU A 238 18.60 0.82 -19.17
C GLU A 238 17.95 1.92 -18.30
N ARG A 239 16.63 1.87 -18.19
CA ARG A 239 15.82 2.79 -17.39
C ARG A 239 14.82 2.00 -16.56
N ASP A 240 14.38 2.57 -15.46
CA ASP A 240 13.27 2.02 -14.66
C ASP A 240 12.20 3.10 -14.59
N ILE A 241 11.53 3.29 -15.72
CA ILE A 241 10.45 4.26 -15.88
C ILE A 241 9.15 3.48 -15.72
N SER A 242 8.54 3.62 -14.55
CA SER A 242 7.29 2.95 -14.21
C SER A 242 6.33 3.86 -13.45
N GLY A 243 5.03 3.62 -13.61
CA GLY A 243 4.01 4.37 -12.86
C GLY A 243 2.59 4.17 -13.39
N ASN A 244 1.60 4.33 -12.50
CA ASN A 244 0.20 4.25 -12.86
C ASN A 244 -0.31 5.60 -13.34
N ILE A 245 -0.75 5.66 -14.61
CA ILE A 245 -1.22 6.88 -15.26
C ILE A 245 -2.72 6.73 -15.58
N PRO A 246 -3.60 7.51 -14.93
CA PRO A 246 -5.02 7.50 -15.23
C PRO A 246 -5.31 7.85 -16.68
N ALA A 247 -6.48 7.45 -17.19
CA ALA A 247 -6.98 7.87 -18.50
C ALA A 247 -6.95 9.40 -18.62
N GLY A 248 -6.30 9.92 -19.67
CA GLY A 248 -6.11 11.36 -19.88
C GLY A 248 -5.10 12.04 -18.94
N GLY A 249 -4.55 11.31 -17.97
CA GLY A 249 -3.53 11.74 -17.02
C GLY A 249 -2.13 11.80 -17.62
N ARG A 250 -1.17 12.29 -16.84
CA ARG A 250 0.25 12.35 -17.22
C ARG A 250 1.17 12.14 -16.02
N GLU A 251 2.38 11.73 -16.32
CA GLU A 251 3.50 11.59 -15.38
C GLU A 251 4.73 12.31 -15.93
N GLN A 252 5.50 12.96 -15.05
CA GLN A 252 6.71 13.70 -15.42
C GLN A 252 7.94 12.85 -15.12
N PHE A 253 8.91 12.86 -16.02
CA PHE A 253 10.19 12.19 -15.86
C PHE A 253 11.33 13.16 -16.12
N ASP A 254 12.39 13.00 -15.35
CA ASP A 254 13.63 13.77 -15.43
C ASP A 254 14.77 12.82 -15.79
N GLU A 255 15.47 13.14 -16.88
CA GLU A 255 16.69 12.48 -17.30
C GLU A 255 17.86 13.41 -16.97
N THR A 256 18.63 13.07 -15.95
CA THR A 256 19.70 13.92 -15.44
C THR A 256 21.06 13.47 -15.94
N ASP A 257 22.01 14.41 -16.02
CA ASP A 257 23.42 14.13 -16.31
C ASP A 257 23.68 13.43 -17.67
N PHE A 258 22.83 13.66 -18.67
CA PHE A 258 23.12 13.20 -20.04
C PHE A 258 24.35 13.91 -20.56
N SER A 259 25.24 13.18 -21.23
CA SER A 259 26.38 13.77 -21.93
C SER A 259 26.76 12.92 -23.12
N THR A 260 27.35 13.57 -24.12
CA THR A 260 27.90 12.91 -25.30
C THR A 260 29.13 13.67 -25.78
N ASN A 261 30.05 12.97 -26.43
CA ASN A 261 31.26 13.53 -27.02
C ASN A 261 31.12 13.77 -28.53
N VAL A 262 29.94 13.53 -29.09
CA VAL A 262 29.63 13.69 -30.53
C VAL A 262 28.66 14.85 -30.73
N THR A 263 28.95 15.70 -31.71
CA THR A 263 28.07 16.78 -32.16
C THR A 263 27.10 16.26 -33.21
N GLY A 264 25.90 16.84 -33.28
CA GLY A 264 24.94 16.52 -34.33
C GLY A 264 23.51 16.42 -33.82
N ASP A 265 22.63 15.92 -34.68
CA ASP A 265 21.23 15.67 -34.35
C ASP A 265 21.07 14.25 -33.79
N PHE A 266 20.40 14.17 -32.65
CA PHE A 266 20.09 12.96 -31.93
C PHE A 266 18.58 12.77 -31.85
N ILE A 267 18.14 11.52 -31.77
CA ILE A 267 16.75 11.16 -31.48
C ILE A 267 16.72 10.35 -30.20
N TYR A 268 16.04 10.86 -29.18
CA TYR A 268 15.71 10.09 -27.98
C TYR A 268 14.40 9.35 -28.25
N ARG A 269 14.39 8.04 -28.02
CA ARG A 269 13.26 7.15 -28.34
C ARG A 269 12.93 6.27 -27.15
N ILE A 270 11.64 6.05 -26.93
CA ILE A 270 11.14 5.03 -26.00
C ILE A 270 10.44 3.97 -26.85
N PRO A 271 11.14 2.91 -27.29
CA PRO A 271 10.63 2.01 -28.33
C PRO A 271 9.33 1.31 -27.95
N THR A 272 9.20 0.90 -26.68
CA THR A 272 8.01 0.22 -26.15
C THR A 272 6.73 1.07 -26.25
N LEU A 273 6.88 2.39 -26.30
CA LEU A 273 5.80 3.36 -26.37
C LEU A 273 5.61 3.98 -27.76
N GLY A 274 6.50 3.69 -28.72
CA GLY A 274 6.46 4.30 -30.05
C GLY A 274 6.66 5.83 -30.05
N VAL A 275 7.21 6.42 -28.99
CA VAL A 275 7.42 7.87 -28.88
C VAL A 275 8.89 8.26 -29.00
N GLU A 276 9.13 9.44 -29.55
CA GLU A 276 10.47 9.99 -29.74
C GLU A 276 10.48 11.51 -29.77
N PHE A 277 11.65 12.10 -29.47
CA PHE A 277 11.88 13.53 -29.69
C PHE A 277 13.32 13.82 -30.10
N PRO A 278 13.53 14.82 -30.99
CA PRO A 278 14.86 15.20 -31.43
C PRO A 278 15.55 16.20 -30.50
N PHE A 279 16.87 16.11 -30.41
CA PHE A 279 17.72 17.15 -29.82
C PHE A 279 19.04 17.28 -30.57
N THR A 280 19.69 18.45 -30.44
CA THR A 280 20.92 18.77 -31.18
C THR A 280 22.02 19.09 -30.17
N VAL A 281 23.21 18.53 -30.39
CA VAL A 281 24.40 18.78 -29.58
C VAL A 281 25.40 19.60 -30.38
N GLU A 282 25.73 20.78 -29.86
CA GLU A 282 26.66 21.73 -30.46
C GLU A 282 28.13 21.43 -30.14
N PRO A 283 29.06 21.95 -30.95
CA PRO A 283 30.49 22.00 -30.61
C PRO A 283 30.76 22.69 -29.26
N PRO A 284 31.96 22.47 -28.67
CA PRO A 284 32.32 23.09 -27.40
C PRO A 284 32.38 24.63 -27.54
N GLN A 285 32.17 25.34 -26.43
CA GLN A 285 32.30 26.79 -26.40
C GLN A 285 33.79 27.18 -26.54
N ASN A 286 34.13 27.89 -27.62
CA ASN A 286 35.48 28.41 -27.85
C ASN A 286 35.87 29.53 -26.88
#